data_AF-A0A819HM29-F1
#
_entry.id   AF-A0A819HM29-F1
#
_cell.length_a   1.000
_cell.length_b   1.000
_cell.length_c   1.000
_cell.angle_alpha   90.00
_cell.angle_beta   90.00
_cell.angle_gamma   90.00
#
_symmetry.space_group_name_H-M   'P 1'
#
loop_
_entity.id
_entity.type
_entity.pdbx_description
1 polymer ?
#
loop_
_entity_poly.entity_id
_entity_poly.type
_entity_poly.pdbx_seq_one_letter_code
_entity_poly.pdbx_strand_id
1 'polypeptide(L)'
;FNQHIFFLPIFFGLFTLILLCILSFVYFPWISERLLWREYHLLTAYLGPFCLLIAFIHVYISWKYDYYSHHQYLFNLKFFSMFLPLIVLVLSFIIYGIIHPIIKLIQWNRTRPRKNKTSTIITKDTSLLP
;
A
#
# COMPACT_ATOMS: atom_id res chain seq x y z
N PHE A 1 26.96 27.86 3.60
CA PHE A 1 25.57 27.41 3.77
C PHE A 1 25.20 26.52 2.59
N ASN A 2 24.89 25.25 2.83
CA ASN A 2 24.81 24.25 1.77
C ASN A 2 23.41 24.25 1.12
N GLN A 3 23.23 25.04 0.06
CA GLN A 3 21.93 25.29 -0.61
C GLN A 3 21.22 24.00 -1.06
N HIS A 4 21.98 22.94 -1.37
CA HIS A 4 21.44 21.63 -1.74
C HIS A 4 20.63 20.96 -0.63
N ILE A 5 20.92 21.25 0.65
CA ILE A 5 20.23 20.62 1.79
C ILE A 5 18.81 21.20 1.97
N PHE A 6 18.59 22.46 1.57
CA PHE A 6 17.27 23.11 1.64
C PHE A 6 16.38 22.76 0.44
N PHE A 7 16.97 22.57 -0.74
CA PHE A 7 16.21 22.28 -1.95
C PHE A 7 15.45 20.94 -1.86
N LEU A 8 16.10 19.94 -1.26
CA LEU A 8 15.62 18.56 -1.22
C LEU A 8 14.28 18.39 -0.46
N PRO A 9 14.09 18.90 0.78
CA PRO A 9 12.78 18.86 1.43
C PRO A 9 11.73 19.66 0.65
N ILE A 10 12.06 20.84 0.11
CA ILE A 10 11.11 21.65 -0.67
C ILE A 10 10.63 20.90 -1.91
N PHE A 11 11.54 20.25 -2.63
CA PHE A 11 11.23 19.45 -3.81
C PHE A 11 10.31 18.27 -3.47
N PHE A 12 10.61 17.51 -2.41
CA PHE A 12 9.74 16.42 -1.97
C PHE A 12 8.36 16.92 -1.54
N GLY A 13 8.29 18.07 -0.87
CA GLY A 13 7.02 18.69 -0.48
C GLY A 13 6.17 19.06 -1.71
N LEU A 14 6.76 19.76 -2.69
CA LEU A 14 6.08 20.10 -3.95
C LEU A 14 5.62 18.85 -4.70
N PHE A 15 6.49 17.84 -4.81
CA PHE A 15 6.17 16.59 -5.49
C PHE A 15 5.01 15.86 -4.83
N THR A 16 4.98 15.80 -3.48
CA THR A 16 3.85 15.22 -2.75
C THR A 16 2.55 15.99 -2.96
N LEU A 17 2.61 17.31 -3.03
CA LEU A 17 1.43 18.14 -3.26
C LEU A 17 0.86 17.91 -4.67
N ILE A 18 1.71 17.80 -5.69
CA ILE A 18 1.29 17.46 -7.06
C ILE A 18 0.60 16.10 -7.08
N LEU A 19 1.19 15.08 -6.46
CA LEU A 19 0.60 13.74 -6.37
C LEU A 19 -0.75 13.76 -5.64
N LEU A 20 -0.85 14.50 -4.53
CA LEU A 20 -2.09 14.67 -3.78
C LEU A 20 -3.16 15.36 -4.62
N CYS A 21 -2.78 16.37 -5.42
CA CYS A 21 -3.68 17.04 -6.35
C CYS A 21 -4.25 16.08 -7.38
N ILE A 22 -3.39 15.28 -8.03
CA ILE A 22 -3.80 14.25 -8.99
C ILE A 22 -4.76 13.27 -8.34
N LEU A 23 -4.44 12.81 -7.12
CA LEU A 23 -5.27 11.88 -6.37
C LEU A 23 -6.64 12.50 -6.02
N SER A 24 -6.65 13.77 -5.60
CA SER A 24 -7.88 14.52 -5.32
C SER A 24 -8.75 14.68 -6.57
N PHE A 25 -8.16 14.93 -7.74
CA PHE A 25 -8.89 14.99 -9.00
C PHE A 25 -9.59 13.66 -9.31
N VAL A 26 -8.94 12.54 -9.02
CA VAL A 26 -9.49 11.20 -9.25
C VAL A 26 -10.69 10.90 -8.33
N TYR A 27 -10.73 11.51 -7.15
CA TYR A 27 -11.86 11.39 -6.22
C TYR A 27 -13.08 12.24 -6.58
N PHE A 28 -13.00 13.14 -7.57
CA PHE A 28 -14.19 13.86 -8.02
C PHE A 28 -15.18 12.88 -8.67
N PRO A 29 -16.49 12.98 -8.33
CA PRO A 29 -17.51 12.04 -8.82
C PRO A 29 -17.54 11.99 -10.36
N TRP A 30 -17.37 13.14 -11.01
CA TRP A 30 -17.35 13.26 -12.47
C TRP A 30 -16.20 12.51 -13.16
N ILE A 31 -15.04 12.45 -12.52
CA ILE A 31 -13.88 11.71 -13.03
C ILE A 31 -13.99 10.24 -12.63
N SER A 32 -14.34 9.93 -11.38
CA SER A 32 -14.43 8.56 -10.89
C SER A 32 -15.44 7.71 -11.68
N GLU A 33 -16.55 8.30 -12.14
CA GLU A 33 -17.56 7.60 -12.94
C GLU A 33 -17.08 7.26 -14.36
N ARG A 34 -16.08 7.99 -14.87
CA ARG A 34 -15.53 7.79 -16.22
C ARG A 34 -14.38 6.78 -16.25
N LEU A 35 -13.74 6.50 -15.12
CA LEU A 35 -12.69 5.49 -15.04
C LEU A 35 -13.28 4.09 -14.89
N LEU A 36 -12.67 3.12 -15.55
CA LEU A 36 -12.95 1.72 -15.27
C LEU A 36 -12.57 1.43 -13.82
N TRP A 37 -13.39 0.65 -13.11
CA TRP A 37 -13.16 0.31 -11.71
C TRP A 37 -11.75 -0.25 -11.44
N ARG A 38 -11.19 -1.01 -12.39
CA ARG A 38 -9.82 -1.52 -12.32
C ARG A 38 -8.77 -0.41 -12.33
N GLU A 39 -8.93 0.60 -13.17
CA GLU A 39 -8.00 1.73 -13.28
C GLU A 39 -8.10 2.63 -12.06
N TYR A 40 -9.33 2.91 -11.62
CA TYR A 40 -9.58 3.66 -10.40
C TYR A 40 -8.97 2.98 -9.17
N HIS A 41 -9.19 1.67 -9.02
CA HIS A 41 -8.62 0.90 -7.92
C HIS A 41 -7.10 0.84 -8.00
N LEU A 42 -6.51 0.63 -9.18
CA LEU A 42 -5.06 0.64 -9.35
C LEU A 42 -4.46 2.00 -8.99
N LEU A 43 -5.09 3.10 -9.44
CA LEU A 43 -4.57 4.43 -9.14
C LEU A 43 -4.66 4.74 -7.63
N THR A 44 -5.81 4.50 -7.00
CA THR A 44 -5.99 4.79 -5.56
C THR A 44 -5.15 3.86 -4.66
N ALA A 45 -5.08 2.57 -5.00
CA ALA A 45 -4.37 1.56 -4.21
C ALA A 45 -2.84 1.71 -4.24
N TYR A 46 -2.26 2.13 -5.38
CA TYR A 46 -0.80 2.27 -5.51
C TYR A 46 -0.35 3.71 -5.27
N LEU A 47 -1.05 4.69 -5.83
CA LEU A 47 -0.64 6.09 -5.78
C LEU A 47 -0.86 6.70 -4.38
N GLY A 48 -1.87 6.25 -3.64
CA GLY A 48 -2.13 6.68 -2.26
C GLY A 48 -0.99 6.34 -1.29
N PRO A 49 -0.63 5.05 -1.10
CA PRO A 49 0.50 4.66 -0.26
C PRO A 49 1.84 5.25 -0.74
N PHE A 50 2.03 5.38 -2.05
CA PHE A 50 3.22 6.01 -2.62
C PHE A 50 3.32 7.49 -2.26
N CYS A 51 2.22 8.25 -2.38
CA CYS A 51 2.16 9.64 -1.95
C CYS A 51 2.45 9.78 -0.45
N LEU A 52 1.91 8.88 0.38
CA LEU A 52 2.10 8.89 1.81
C LEU A 52 3.55 8.56 2.20
N LEU A 53 4.20 7.64 1.48
CA LEU A 53 5.62 7.32 1.66
C LEU A 53 6.51 8.53 1.39
N ILE A 54 6.26 9.26 0.30
CA ILE A 54 7.05 10.45 -0.04
C ILE A 54 6.78 11.58 0.97
N ALA A 55 5.54 11.75 1.42
CA ALA A 55 5.19 12.71 2.47
C ALA A 55 5.91 12.38 3.79
N PHE A 56 6.01 11.10 4.15
CA PHE A 56 6.78 10.67 5.31
C PHE A 56 8.27 11.01 5.16
N ILE A 57 8.88 10.74 4.00
CA ILE A 57 10.28 11.11 3.72
C ILE A 57 10.48 12.63 3.81
N HIS A 58 9.57 13.42 3.25
CA HIS A 58 9.60 14.88 3.33
C HIS A 58 9.62 15.37 4.79
N VAL A 59 8.70 14.87 5.62
CA VAL A 59 8.61 15.22 7.04
C VAL A 59 9.84 14.72 7.81
N TYR A 60 10.34 13.52 7.50
CA TYR A 60 11.56 12.95 8.09
C TYR A 60 12.79 13.81 7.86
N ILE A 61 12.97 14.27 6.63
CA ILE A 61 14.09 15.13 6.25
C ILE A 61 13.93 16.51 6.91
N SER A 62 12.72 17.07 6.89
CA SER A 62 12.41 18.35 7.53
C SER A 62 12.72 18.33 9.03
N TRP A 63 12.44 17.21 9.71
CA TRP A 63 12.77 17.01 11.12
C TRP A 63 14.27 16.75 11.38
N LYS A 64 14.93 15.95 10.53
CA LYS A 64 16.37 15.70 10.69
C LYS A 64 17.19 16.98 10.57
N TYR A 65 16.77 17.89 9.69
CA TYR A 65 17.41 19.17 9.46
C TYR A 65 16.64 20.32 10.10
N ASP A 66 15.91 20.07 11.20
CA ASP A 66 15.06 21.08 11.86
C ASP A 66 15.89 22.32 12.24
N TYR A 67 15.87 23.33 11.36
CA TYR A 67 16.68 24.54 11.43
C TYR A 67 16.28 25.47 12.59
N TYR A 68 15.18 25.17 13.28
CA TYR A 68 14.55 26.00 14.32
C TYR A 68 14.33 25.21 15.62
N SER A 69 15.38 24.58 16.15
CA SER A 69 15.29 23.83 17.40
C SER A 69 15.60 24.71 18.60
N HIS A 70 14.58 25.33 19.23
CA HIS A 70 14.67 25.87 20.61
C HIS A 70 13.36 25.74 21.43
N HIS A 71 12.30 25.09 20.93
CA HIS A 71 11.03 24.97 21.65
C HIS A 71 10.57 23.52 21.78
N GLN A 72 10.76 22.96 22.98
CA GLN A 72 10.44 21.57 23.34
C GLN A 72 8.96 21.22 23.19
N TYR A 73 8.03 22.18 23.28
CA TYR A 73 6.60 21.93 23.14
C TYR A 73 6.18 21.57 21.70
N LEU A 74 6.87 22.15 20.69
CA LEU A 74 6.65 21.81 19.29
C LEU A 74 7.17 20.41 18.93
N PHE A 75 8.08 19.86 19.74
CA PHE A 75 8.66 18.54 19.52
C PHE A 75 7.61 17.42 19.65
N ASN A 76 6.72 17.50 20.66
CA ASN A 76 5.66 16.52 20.86
C ASN A 76 4.65 16.52 19.70
N LEU A 77 4.24 17.70 19.22
CA LEU A 77 3.31 17.82 18.08
C LEU A 77 3.93 17.29 16.77
N LYS A 78 5.21 17.59 16.53
CA LYS A 78 5.96 17.05 15.38
C LYS A 78 6.08 15.53 15.44
N PHE A 79 6.27 14.95 16.63
CA PHE A 79 6.35 13.50 16.81
C PHE A 79 5.04 12.78 16.45
N PHE A 80 3.88 13.29 16.91
CA PHE A 80 2.58 12.73 16.54
C PHE A 80 2.31 12.78 15.03
N SER A 81 2.73 13.87 14.36
CA SER A 81 2.61 14.04 12.92
C SER A 81 3.40 13.00 12.12
N MET A 82 4.53 12.50 12.64
CA MET A 82 5.27 11.38 12.03
C MET A 82 4.70 10.01 12.37
N PHE A 83 4.21 9.84 13.59
CA PHE A 83 3.81 8.53 14.08
C PHE A 83 2.60 7.98 13.32
N LEU A 84 1.65 8.85 12.98
CA LEU A 84 0.45 8.47 12.23
C LEU A 84 0.75 7.93 10.81
N PRO A 85 1.49 8.65 9.94
CA PRO A 85 1.86 8.13 8.63
C PRO A 85 2.77 6.89 8.70
N LEU A 86 3.61 6.77 9.75
CA LEU A 86 4.40 5.57 9.99
C LEU A 86 3.50 4.34 10.22
N ILE A 87 2.50 4.45 11.11
CA ILE A 87 1.55 3.36 11.37
C ILE A 87 0.82 2.96 10.09
N VAL A 88 0.34 3.94 9.32
CA VAL A 88 -0.39 3.70 8.07
C VAL A 88 0.48 2.97 7.04
N LEU A 89 1.76 3.33 6.92
CA LEU A 89 2.72 2.64 6.06
C LEU A 89 2.97 1.20 6.51
N VAL A 90 3.19 0.97 7.80
CA VAL A 90 3.41 -0.37 8.35
C VAL A 90 2.18 -1.25 8.13
N LEU A 91 0.99 -0.73 8.39
CA LEU A 91 -0.25 -1.47 8.19
C LEU A 91 -0.46 -1.80 6.70
N SER A 92 -0.22 -0.84 5.82
CA SER A 92 -0.29 -1.06 4.37
C SER A 92 0.72 -2.12 3.91
N PHE A 93 1.94 -2.10 4.43
CA PHE A 93 2.95 -3.10 4.12
C PHE A 93 2.53 -4.51 4.57
N ILE A 94 1.95 -4.65 5.77
CA ILE A 94 1.43 -5.93 6.26
C ILE A 94 0.29 -6.44 5.36
N ILE A 95 -0.66 -5.58 4.99
CA ILE A 95 -1.81 -5.95 4.17
C ILE A 95 -1.37 -6.36 2.76
N TYR A 96 -0.56 -5.54 2.08
CA TYR A 96 -0.14 -5.83 0.72
C TYR A 96 0.94 -6.92 0.63
N GLY A 97 1.88 -6.94 1.58
CA GLY A 97 3.01 -7.86 1.57
C GLY A 97 2.67 -9.25 2.10
N ILE A 98 1.83 -9.36 3.13
CA ILE A 98 1.56 -10.63 3.80
C ILE A 98 0.16 -11.14 3.47
N ILE A 99 -0.86 -10.30 3.61
CA ILE A 99 -2.25 -10.75 3.50
C ILE A 99 -2.63 -11.03 2.03
N HIS A 100 -2.23 -10.18 1.10
CA HIS A 100 -2.55 -10.35 -0.32
C HIS A 100 -2.04 -11.68 -0.94
N PRO A 101 -0.77 -12.11 -0.74
CA PRO A 101 -0.33 -13.41 -1.25
C PRO A 101 -0.99 -14.59 -0.52
N ILE A 102 -1.30 -14.47 0.78
CA ILE A 102 -2.01 -15.51 1.54
C ILE A 102 -3.43 -15.70 0.99
N ILE A 103 -4.17 -14.62 0.75
CA ILE A 103 -5.53 -14.69 0.16
C ILE A 103 -5.47 -15.34 -1.22
N LYS A 104 -4.51 -14.93 -2.06
CA LYS A 104 -4.33 -15.51 -3.40
C LYS A 104 -4.02 -17.02 -3.34
N LEU A 105 -3.20 -17.44 -2.38
CA LEU A 105 -2.88 -18.84 -2.14
C LEU A 105 -4.12 -19.63 -1.68
N ILE A 106 -4.92 -19.07 -0.76
CA ILE A 106 -6.15 -19.69 -0.26
C ILE A 106 -7.19 -19.84 -1.39
N GLN A 107 -7.38 -18.80 -2.20
CA GLN A 107 -8.29 -18.84 -3.35
C GLN A 107 -7.83 -19.87 -4.39
N TRP A 108 -6.53 -19.92 -4.70
CA TRP A 108 -5.94 -20.92 -5.58
C TRP A 108 -6.12 -22.35 -5.07
N ASN A 109 -6.01 -22.56 -3.75
CA ASN A 109 -6.20 -23.88 -3.15
C ASN A 109 -7.69 -24.32 -3.15
N ARG A 110 -8.62 -23.36 -3.08
CA ARG A 110 -10.07 -23.63 -3.16
C ARG A 110 -10.55 -23.98 -4.57
N THR A 111 -9.89 -23.49 -5.62
CA THR A 111 -10.31 -23.70 -7.01
C THR A 111 -9.67 -24.93 -7.67
N ARG A 112 -8.78 -25.66 -6.98
CA ARG A 112 -8.33 -26.96 -7.49
C ARG A 112 -9.53 -27.93 -7.52
N PRO A 113 -9.91 -28.47 -8.69
CA PRO A 113 -10.84 -29.59 -8.72
C PRO A 113 -10.19 -30.73 -7.94
N ARG A 114 -10.91 -31.24 -6.94
CA ARG A 114 -10.54 -32.41 -6.12
C ARG A 114 -10.44 -33.64 -7.02
N LYS A 115 -9.34 -33.77 -7.76
CA LYS A 115 -9.07 -34.93 -8.60
C LYS A 115 -8.62 -36.08 -7.69
N ASN A 116 -9.41 -37.17 -7.73
CA ASN A 116 -9.09 -38.54 -7.33
C ASN A 116 -9.22 -38.90 -5.83
N LYS A 117 -10.43 -39.36 -5.45
CA LYS A 117 -10.59 -40.40 -4.41
C LYS A 117 -11.76 -41.35 -4.73
N THR A 118 -11.98 -41.67 -6.01
CA THR A 118 -13.07 -42.57 -6.46
C THR A 118 -12.59 -43.51 -7.56
N SER A 119 -11.41 -44.12 -7.41
CA SER A 119 -10.83 -45.00 -8.43
C SER A 119 -10.20 -46.28 -7.86
N THR A 120 -10.41 -46.58 -6.58
CA THR A 120 -9.80 -47.76 -5.92
C THR A 120 -10.81 -48.74 -5.33
N ILE A 121 -12.11 -48.55 -5.56
CA ILE A 121 -13.15 -49.49 -5.09
C ILE A 121 -13.64 -50.40 -6.23
N ILE A 122 -13.66 -49.92 -7.49
CA ILE A 122 -14.31 -50.66 -8.59
C ILE A 122 -13.43 -51.78 -9.18
N THR A 123 -12.10 -51.73 -9.02
CA THR A 123 -11.19 -52.72 -9.64
C THR A 123 -10.99 -54.00 -8.83
N LYS A 124 -11.56 -54.10 -7.62
CA LYS A 124 -11.49 -55.34 -6.83
C LYS A 124 -12.66 -56.30 -7.08
N ASP A 125 -13.75 -55.83 -7.69
CA ASP A 125 -14.97 -56.64 -7.87
C ASP A 125 -15.07 -57.27 -9.27
N THR A 126 -14.18 -56.93 -10.21
CA THR A 126 -14.22 -57.44 -11.60
C THR A 126 -13.20 -58.54 -11.89
N SER A 127 -12.34 -58.92 -10.95
CA SER A 127 -11.34 -60.00 -11.13
C SER A 127 -11.73 -61.32 -10.45
N LEU A 128 -12.99 -61.53 -10.08
CA LEU A 128 -13.48 -62.72 -9.37
C LEU A 128 -14.66 -63.45 -10.06
N LEU A 129 -14.78 -63.41 -11.39
CA LEU A 129 -15.68 -64.29 -12.18
C LEU A 129 -14.99 -64.56 -13.53
N PRO A 130 -14.37 -65.74 -13.71
CA PRO A 130 -15.12 -66.93 -14.17
C PRO A 130 -15.05 -68.14 -13.24
#